data_AF-A0A2E6VRG0-F1
#
_entry.id   AF-A0A2E6VRG0-F1
#
_cell.length_a   1.000
_cell.length_b   1.000
_cell.length_c   1.000
_cell.angle_alpha   90.00
_cell.angle_beta   90.00
_cell.angle_gamma   90.00
#
_symmetry.space_group_name_H-M   'P 1'
#
loop_
_entity.id
_entity.type
_entity.pdbx_description
1 polymer ?
#
loop_
_entity_poly.entity_id
_entity_poly.type
_entity_poly.pdbx_seq_one_letter_code
_entity_poly.pdbx_strand_id
1 'polypeptide(L)'
;MKALPVAAMVTGGVANQDEIKAQVEKFTNIAKEVAVQSELDGIAKLVYLDAISEDYDIPSPGKEFEEYVRKNMKAKRGTERDTSLDFWENPYILEVDDEGFTVRSAGPDGVPRNKDDLISGFDT
;
A
#
# COMPACT_ATOMS: atom_id res chain seq x y z
N MET A 1 -5.80 -1.72 29.34
CA MET A 1 -4.70 -1.47 28.37
C MET A 1 -3.83 -2.72 28.30
N LYS A 2 -3.77 -3.41 27.16
CA LYS A 2 -2.86 -4.55 26.96
C LYS A 2 -1.47 -3.99 26.67
N ALA A 3 -0.52 -4.27 27.54
CA ALA A 3 0.88 -3.93 27.34
C ALA A 3 1.45 -4.74 26.16
N LEU A 4 2.11 -4.05 25.23
CA LEU A 4 3.02 -4.68 24.27
C LEU A 4 4.16 -5.34 25.06
N PRO A 5 4.53 -6.60 24.78
CA PRO A 5 5.65 -7.23 25.44
C PRO A 5 6.94 -6.58 24.91
N VAL A 6 7.44 -5.57 25.62
CA VAL A 6 8.84 -5.13 25.53
C VAL A 6 9.66 -6.21 26.24
N ALA A 7 9.87 -7.35 25.56
CA ALA A 7 10.62 -8.46 26.10
C ALA A 7 12.13 -8.15 26.00
N ALA A 8 12.71 -7.77 27.13
CA ALA A 8 14.08 -8.03 27.56
C ALA A 8 15.19 -8.03 26.49
N MET A 9 15.70 -6.84 26.12
CA MET A 9 17.00 -6.67 25.44
C MET A 9 18.14 -6.43 26.44
N VAL A 10 18.36 -7.35 27.38
CA VAL A 10 19.52 -7.28 28.28
C VAL A 10 20.11 -8.67 28.46
N THR A 11 21.02 -9.06 27.55
CA THR A 11 22.26 -9.84 27.80
C THR A 11 22.89 -10.29 26.48
N GLY A 12 24.06 -9.75 26.11
CA GLY A 12 24.91 -10.30 25.03
C GLY A 12 25.06 -9.40 23.79
N GLY A 13 25.67 -8.22 23.98
CA GLY A 13 25.89 -7.25 22.89
C GLY A 13 26.97 -7.70 21.90
N VAL A 14 26.59 -8.52 20.90
CA VAL A 14 27.05 -8.47 19.49
C VAL A 14 26.38 -9.57 18.64
N ALA A 15 26.14 -10.76 19.21
CA ALA A 15 25.63 -11.92 18.44
C ALA A 15 24.15 -11.80 18.00
N ASN A 16 23.36 -10.97 18.67
CA ASN A 16 21.90 -10.88 18.42
C ASN A 16 21.48 -9.66 17.60
N GLN A 17 22.42 -8.82 17.15
CA GLN A 17 22.05 -7.58 16.44
C GLN A 17 21.37 -7.85 15.10
N ASP A 18 21.84 -8.85 14.35
CA ASP A 18 21.27 -9.18 13.04
C ASP A 18 19.89 -9.83 13.17
N GLU A 19 19.70 -10.68 14.19
CA GLU A 19 18.40 -11.29 14.48
C GLU A 19 17.37 -10.24 14.95
N ILE A 20 17.79 -9.29 15.79
CA ILE A 20 16.93 -8.16 16.21
C ILE A 20 16.56 -7.28 15.00
N LYS A 21 17.53 -6.95 14.12
CA LYS A 21 17.26 -6.18 12.90
C LYS A 21 16.27 -6.91 11.99
N ALA A 22 16.48 -8.19 11.73
CA ALA A 22 15.58 -9.00 10.89
C ALA A 22 14.16 -9.04 11.47
N GLN A 23 14.03 -9.14 12.79
CA GLN A 23 12.72 -9.11 13.45
C GLN A 23 12.05 -7.74 13.33
N VAL A 24 12.78 -6.65 13.53
CA VAL A 24 12.27 -5.28 13.38
C VAL A 24 11.85 -5.00 11.94
N GLU A 25 12.65 -5.41 10.96
CA GLU A 25 12.34 -5.30 9.53
C GLU A 25 11.07 -6.07 9.18
N LYS A 26 10.93 -7.30 9.68
CA LYS A 26 9.72 -8.10 9.48
C LYS A 26 8.47 -7.40 10.03
N PHE A 27 8.52 -6.89 11.26
CA PHE A 27 7.38 -6.15 11.82
C PHE A 27 7.09 -4.86 11.06
N THR A 28 8.14 -4.19 10.58
CA THR A 28 8.00 -2.98 9.77
C THR A 28 7.31 -3.29 8.44
N ASN A 29 7.68 -4.37 7.77
CA ASN A 29 7.04 -4.80 6.52
C ASN A 29 5.58 -5.17 6.73
N ILE A 30 5.25 -5.93 7.78
CA ILE A 30 3.84 -6.24 8.11
C ILE A 30 3.04 -4.95 8.35
N ALA A 31 3.60 -3.98 9.07
CA ALA A 31 2.93 -2.70 9.31
C ALA A 31 2.72 -1.91 8.01
N LYS A 32 3.70 -1.92 7.10
CA LYS A 32 3.59 -1.32 5.76
C LYS A 32 2.54 -2.02 4.92
N GLU A 33 2.50 -3.35 4.89
CA GLU A 33 1.49 -4.14 4.16
C GLU A 33 0.08 -3.78 4.62
N VAL A 34 -0.17 -3.72 5.93
CA VAL A 34 -1.47 -3.31 6.48
C VAL A 34 -1.83 -1.87 6.09
N ALA A 35 -0.86 -0.96 6.11
CA ALA A 35 -1.07 0.43 5.71
C ALA A 35 -1.38 0.56 4.21
N VAL A 36 -0.61 -0.15 3.35
CA VAL A 36 -0.83 -0.19 1.91
C VAL A 36 -2.17 -0.81 1.57
N GLN A 37 -2.57 -1.91 2.22
CA GLN A 37 -3.88 -2.51 1.99
C GLN A 37 -5.01 -1.51 2.29
N SER A 38 -4.91 -0.76 3.40
CA SER A 38 -5.89 0.28 3.71
C SER A 38 -5.90 1.43 2.69
N GLU A 39 -4.76 1.76 2.08
CA GLU A 39 -4.70 2.74 0.99
C GLU A 39 -5.31 2.19 -0.30
N LEU A 40 -5.02 0.93 -0.65
CA LEU A 40 -5.60 0.23 -1.80
C LEU A 40 -7.13 0.15 -1.72
N ASP A 41 -7.68 -0.23 -0.57
CA ASP A 41 -9.13 -0.28 -0.36
C ASP A 41 -9.76 1.11 -0.52
N GLY A 42 -9.07 2.15 -0.05
CA GLY A 42 -9.50 3.54 -0.20
C GLY A 42 -9.47 4.02 -1.66
N ILE A 43 -8.39 3.73 -2.38
CA ILE A 43 -8.24 4.05 -3.80
C ILE A 43 -9.28 3.30 -4.62
N ALA A 44 -9.44 1.99 -4.41
CA ALA A 44 -10.42 1.18 -5.11
C ALA A 44 -11.84 1.71 -4.88
N LYS A 45 -12.18 2.09 -3.65
CA LYS A 45 -13.49 2.70 -3.37
C LYS A 45 -13.70 4.03 -4.12
N LEU A 46 -12.68 4.86 -4.22
CA LEU A 46 -12.77 6.12 -4.98
C LEU A 46 -12.99 5.85 -6.48
N VAL A 47 -12.19 4.94 -7.06
CA VAL A 47 -12.35 4.53 -8.46
C VAL A 47 -13.74 3.96 -8.72
N TYR A 48 -14.25 3.11 -7.82
CA TYR A 48 -15.60 2.56 -7.94
C TYR A 48 -16.68 3.64 -7.88
N LEU A 49 -16.59 4.58 -6.93
CA LEU A 49 -17.56 5.66 -6.80
C LEU A 49 -17.57 6.57 -8.05
N ASP A 50 -16.40 6.81 -8.63
CA ASP A 50 -16.28 7.56 -9.86
C ASP A 50 -16.86 6.77 -11.04
N ALA A 51 -16.55 5.47 -11.16
CA ALA A 51 -17.06 4.58 -12.21
C ALA A 51 -18.59 4.49 -12.28
N ILE A 52 -19.28 4.60 -11.14
CA ILE A 52 -20.75 4.56 -11.08
C ILE A 52 -21.40 5.95 -11.15
N SER A 53 -20.61 7.02 -11.19
CA SER A 53 -21.12 8.37 -11.31
C SER A 53 -21.34 8.72 -12.79
N GLU A 54 -22.46 9.37 -13.12
CA GLU A 54 -22.83 9.66 -14.51
C GLU A 54 -21.88 10.66 -15.22
N ASP A 55 -21.06 11.37 -14.45
CA ASP A 55 -20.24 12.50 -14.91
C ASP A 55 -18.72 12.24 -14.83
N TYR A 56 -18.28 11.05 -14.39
CA TYR A 56 -16.86 10.79 -14.14
C TYR A 56 -16.39 9.48 -14.79
N ASP A 57 -15.37 9.59 -15.64
CA ASP A 57 -14.68 8.43 -16.21
C ASP A 57 -13.62 7.89 -15.25
N ILE A 58 -13.43 6.57 -15.27
CA ILE A 58 -12.31 5.91 -14.59
C ILE A 58 -11.00 6.50 -15.14
N PRO A 59 -10.02 6.88 -14.30
CA PRO A 59 -8.73 7.39 -14.76
C PRO A 59 -8.00 6.36 -15.63
N SER A 60 -7.30 6.81 -16.68
CA SER A 60 -6.49 5.89 -17.48
C SER A 60 -5.31 5.34 -16.66
N PRO A 61 -4.90 4.08 -16.87
CA PRO A 61 -3.69 3.53 -16.25
C PRO A 61 -2.42 4.36 -16.52
N GLY A 62 -1.45 4.27 -15.61
CA GLY A 62 -0.16 4.97 -15.73
C GLY A 62 -0.18 6.35 -15.06
N LYS A 63 0.33 7.38 -15.75
CA LYS A 63 0.54 8.71 -15.16
C LYS A 63 -0.75 9.41 -14.74
N GLU A 64 -1.83 9.24 -15.49
CA GLU A 64 -3.14 9.78 -15.12
C GLU A 64 -3.64 9.16 -13.82
N PHE A 65 -3.46 7.85 -13.63
CA PHE A 65 -3.78 7.19 -12.37
C PHE A 65 -2.90 7.66 -11.21
N GLU A 66 -1.59 7.84 -11.41
CA GLU A 66 -0.71 8.40 -10.38
C GLU A 66 -1.18 9.80 -9.94
N GLU A 67 -1.55 10.67 -10.89
CA GLU A 67 -2.08 12.00 -10.60
C GLU A 67 -3.43 11.96 -9.90
N TYR A 68 -4.31 11.05 -10.32
CA TYR A 68 -5.59 10.78 -9.69
C TYR A 68 -5.41 10.40 -8.21
N VAL A 69 -4.52 9.45 -7.92
CA VAL A 69 -4.24 9.03 -6.54
C VAL A 69 -3.67 10.20 -5.75
N ARG A 70 -2.71 10.95 -6.30
CA ARG A 70 -2.12 12.11 -5.61
C ARG A 70 -3.14 13.20 -5.26
N LYS A 71 -4.10 13.43 -6.15
CA LYS A 71 -5.16 14.43 -5.97
C LYS A 71 -6.17 14.02 -4.91
N ASN A 72 -6.54 12.74 -4.86
CA ASN A 72 -7.64 12.26 -4.03
C ASN A 72 -7.20 11.69 -2.67
N MET A 73 -6.00 11.11 -2.61
CA MET A 73 -5.43 10.58 -1.37
C MET A 73 -4.66 11.66 -0.61
N LYS A 74 -4.98 11.83 0.67
CA LYS A 74 -4.26 12.74 1.56
C LYS A 74 -3.21 11.99 2.35
N ALA A 75 -1.99 12.52 2.37
CA ALA A 75 -0.98 12.05 3.30
C ALA A 75 -1.45 12.23 4.74
N LYS A 76 -1.02 11.34 5.64
CA LYS A 76 -1.31 11.49 7.07
C LYS A 76 -0.72 12.82 7.57
N ARG A 77 -1.43 13.46 8.50
CA ARG A 77 -1.02 14.78 9.03
C ARG A 77 0.43 14.71 9.54
N GLY A 78 1.30 15.54 8.97
CA GLY A 78 2.72 15.64 9.35
C GLY A 78 3.68 14.74 8.58
N THR A 79 3.22 14.02 7.54
CA THR A 79 4.11 13.29 6.62
C THR A 79 4.07 13.93 5.24
N GLU A 80 5.24 14.29 4.70
CA GLU A 80 5.42 14.64 3.29
C GLU A 80 5.78 13.36 2.53
N ARG A 81 4.77 12.66 2.01
CA ARG A 81 4.95 11.50 1.13
C ARG A 81 4.14 11.73 -0.15
N ASP A 82 4.70 11.31 -1.29
CA ASP A 82 3.92 11.20 -2.52
C ASP A 82 2.91 10.06 -2.37
N THR A 83 1.62 10.40 -2.34
CA THR A 83 0.53 9.44 -2.12
C THR A 83 0.27 8.57 -3.34
N SER A 84 0.82 8.89 -4.51
CA SER A 84 0.74 8.01 -5.69
C SER A 84 1.68 6.80 -5.62
N LEU A 85 2.59 6.77 -4.64
CA LEU A 85 3.54 5.68 -4.42
C LEU A 85 3.18 4.95 -3.15
N ASP A 86 3.47 3.65 -3.04
CA ASP A 86 3.30 2.86 -1.82
C ASP A 86 4.42 3.15 -0.77
N PHE A 87 4.51 2.33 0.29
CA PHE A 87 5.53 2.48 1.35
C PHE A 87 6.91 1.90 0.98
N TRP A 88 7.05 1.36 -0.23
CA TRP A 88 8.30 0.92 -0.85
C TRP A 88 8.67 1.77 -2.08
N GLU A 89 7.99 2.92 -2.24
CA GLU A 89 8.23 3.89 -3.33
C GLU A 89 7.86 3.40 -4.73
N ASN A 90 7.05 2.34 -4.82
CA ASN A 90 6.51 1.86 -6.09
C ASN A 90 5.19 2.55 -6.43
N PRO A 91 4.91 2.91 -7.69
CA PRO A 91 3.62 3.47 -8.07
C PRO A 91 2.51 2.44 -7.94
N TYR A 92 1.32 2.91 -7.54
CA TYR A 92 0.11 2.10 -7.65
C TYR A 92 -0.26 1.88 -9.11
N ILE A 93 -0.76 0.68 -9.43
CA ILE A 93 -1.14 0.29 -10.78
C ILE A 93 -2.65 0.08 -10.82
N LEU A 94 -3.30 0.65 -11.83
CA LEU A 94 -4.69 0.37 -12.18
C LEU A 94 -4.73 -0.57 -13.38
N GLU A 95 -5.47 -1.66 -13.26
CA GLU A 95 -5.79 -2.61 -14.32
C GLU A 95 -7.31 -2.60 -14.49
N VAL A 96 -7.82 -2.36 -15.70
CA VAL A 96 -9.25 -2.30 -16.01
C VAL A 96 -9.54 -3.35 -17.09
N ASP A 97 -10.59 -4.12 -16.92
CA ASP A 97 -11.08 -5.10 -17.88
C ASP A 97 -12.61 -5.01 -18.03
N ASP A 98 -13.18 -5.92 -18.82
CA ASP A 98 -14.62 -5.95 -19.09
C ASP A 98 -15.46 -6.32 -17.86
N GLU A 99 -14.86 -6.93 -16.85
CA GLU A 99 -15.51 -7.42 -15.62
C GLU A 99 -15.34 -6.44 -14.46
N GLY A 100 -14.39 -5.50 -14.54
CA GLY A 100 -14.22 -4.45 -13.54
C GLY A 100 -12.82 -3.86 -13.53
N PHE A 101 -12.27 -3.68 -12.33
CA PHE A 101 -10.92 -3.14 -12.18
C PHE A 101 -10.21 -3.64 -10.92
N THR A 102 -8.89 -3.66 -11.00
CA THR A 102 -7.97 -3.96 -9.90
C THR A 102 -6.98 -2.82 -9.70
N VAL A 103 -6.78 -2.42 -8.46
CA VAL A 103 -5.69 -1.56 -8.01
C VAL A 103 -4.64 -2.40 -7.30
N ARG A 104 -3.37 -2.19 -7.63
CA ARG A 104 -2.24 -3.03 -7.20
C ARG A 104 -1.09 -2.20 -6.65
N SER A 105 -0.45 -2.70 -5.60
CA SER A 105 0.91 -2.32 -5.17
C SER A 105 1.84 -3.51 -5.44
N ALA A 106 3.04 -3.22 -5.95
CA ALA A 106 4.09 -4.22 -6.19
C ALA A 106 4.77 -4.69 -4.89
N GLY A 107 4.36 -4.16 -3.74
CA GLY A 107 4.82 -4.63 -2.44
C GLY A 107 6.34 -4.45 -2.22
N PRO A 108 6.93 -5.28 -1.34
CA PRO A 108 8.33 -5.14 -0.92
C PRO A 108 9.37 -5.40 -2.01
N ASP A 109 9.05 -6.22 -3.02
CA ASP A 109 10.01 -6.61 -4.05
C ASP A 109 9.99 -5.69 -5.28
N GLY A 110 8.96 -4.85 -5.41
CA GLY A 110 8.80 -3.89 -6.50
C GLY A 110 8.54 -4.54 -7.85
N VAL A 111 8.25 -5.83 -7.91
CA VAL A 111 7.99 -6.57 -9.15
C VAL A 111 6.49 -6.84 -9.25
N PRO A 112 5.75 -6.10 -10.08
CA PRO A 112 4.31 -6.29 -10.17
C PRO A 112 3.95 -7.64 -10.81
N ARG A 113 2.71 -8.07 -10.55
CA ARG A 113 2.07 -9.30 -11.04
C ARG A 113 2.70 -10.56 -10.48
N ASN A 114 2.98 -10.54 -9.19
CA ASN A 114 3.44 -11.72 -8.48
C ASN A 114 2.67 -11.92 -7.16
N LYS A 115 3.09 -12.90 -6.35
CA LYS A 115 2.42 -13.31 -5.11
C LYS A 115 2.56 -12.32 -3.94
N ASP A 116 3.52 -11.41 -4.02
CA ASP A 116 3.87 -10.43 -2.99
C ASP A 116 3.13 -9.10 -3.22
N ASP A 117 2.39 -9.00 -4.33
CA ASP A 117 1.50 -7.89 -4.62
C ASP A 117 0.35 -7.82 -3.61
N LEU A 118 -0.01 -6.59 -3.27
CA LEU A 118 -1.23 -6.27 -2.55
C LEU A 118 -2.25 -5.75 -3.56
N ILE A 119 -3.49 -6.23 -3.49
CA ILE A 119 -4.55 -5.90 -4.44
C ILE A 119 -5.85 -5.51 -3.74
N SER A 120 -6.58 -4.60 -4.36
CA SER A 120 -7.98 -4.31 -4.07
C SER A 120 -8.69 -3.92 -5.35
N GLY A 121 -9.94 -4.32 -5.53
CA GLY A 121 -10.65 -4.08 -6.77
C GLY A 121 -12.13 -4.42 -6.63
N PHE A 122 -12.83 -4.28 -7.74
CA PHE A 122 -14.21 -4.71 -7.87
C PHE A 122 -14.35 -5.51 -9.16
N ASP A 123 -14.89 -6.71 -9.02
CA ASP A 123 -15.31 -7.57 -10.12
C ASP A 123 -16.85 -7.59 -10.12
N THR A 124 -17.47 -7.56 -11.30
CA THR A 124 -18.94 -7.57 -11.47
C THR A 124 -19.53 -8.96 -11.67
#